data_AF-A0A1G3CJV2-F1
#
_entry.id   AF-A0A1G3CJV2-F1
#
_cell.length_a   1.000
_cell.length_b   1.000
_cell.length_c   1.000
_cell.angle_alpha   90.00
_cell.angle_beta   90.00
_cell.angle_gamma   90.00
#
_symmetry.space_group_name_H-M   'P 1'
#
loop_
_entity.id
_entity.type
_entity.pdbx_description
1 polymer ?
#
loop_
_entity_poly.entity_id
_entity_poly.type
_entity_poly.pdbx_seq_one_letter_code
_entity_poly.pdbx_strand_id
1 'polypeptide(L)'
;MGNKLKLRLLKRGGFTLLELLIVMIIIGLLAALIGPKMIGRVGESRQTVAKQQIEGFSSTLEMYKLDTTKYPTQEQGLEALVKQPQGSTNWKGPYLKKKFIPK
;
A
#
# COMPACT_ATOMS: atom_id res chain seq x y z
N MET A 1 65.27 12.94 -36.34
CA MET A 1 63.93 13.57 -36.30
C MET A 1 63.10 12.91 -35.21
N GLY A 2 63.13 13.45 -33.98
CA GLY A 2 62.33 12.94 -32.86
C GLY A 2 61.07 13.78 -32.69
N ASN A 3 59.93 13.28 -33.14
CA ASN A 3 58.65 13.99 -33.01
C ASN A 3 58.10 13.81 -31.59
N LYS A 4 57.90 14.94 -30.90
CA LYS A 4 57.42 15.01 -29.52
C LYS A 4 55.92 14.68 -29.46
N LEU A 5 55.57 13.43 -29.15
CA LEU A 5 54.22 13.03 -28.74
C LEU A 5 53.94 13.54 -27.32
N LYS A 6 53.50 14.79 -27.22
CA LYS A 6 53.04 15.38 -25.95
C LYS A 6 51.57 14.98 -25.75
N LEU A 7 51.32 13.84 -25.10
CA LEU A 7 49.97 13.50 -24.62
C LEU A 7 49.54 14.58 -23.61
N ARG A 8 48.57 15.41 -23.99
CA ARG A 8 47.87 16.28 -23.04
C ARG A 8 47.02 15.39 -22.15
N LEU A 9 47.48 15.14 -20.93
CA LEU A 9 46.65 14.60 -19.86
C LEU A 9 45.44 15.51 -19.69
N LEU A 10 44.24 14.97 -19.95
CA LEU A 10 42.98 15.65 -19.67
C LEU A 10 42.95 16.01 -18.18
N LYS A 11 43.02 17.30 -17.86
CA LYS A 11 42.85 17.79 -16.49
C LYS A 11 41.48 17.33 -16.00
N ARG A 12 41.43 16.44 -15.03
CA ARG A 12 40.23 16.19 -14.23
C ARG A 12 39.93 17.47 -13.46
N GLY A 13 38.84 18.15 -13.80
CA GLY A 13 38.32 19.27 -13.02
C GLY A 13 37.88 18.77 -11.64
N GLY A 14 38.20 19.54 -10.59
CA GLY A 14 37.65 19.31 -9.25
C GLY A 14 36.25 19.91 -9.14
N PHE A 15 35.46 19.38 -8.20
CA PHE A 15 34.15 19.94 -7.85
C PHE A 15 34.31 21.32 -7.22
N THR A 16 33.43 22.25 -7.57
CA THR A 16 33.32 23.57 -6.96
C THR A 16 32.41 23.52 -5.73
N LEU A 17 32.62 24.43 -4.78
CA LEU A 17 31.71 24.61 -3.64
C LEU A 17 30.28 24.95 -4.09
N LEU A 18 30.16 25.67 -5.21
CA LEU A 18 28.87 26.09 -5.76
C LEU A 18 28.05 24.89 -6.27
N GLU A 19 28.69 23.91 -6.92
CA GLU A 19 28.02 22.69 -7.37
C GLU A 19 27.46 21.89 -6.19
N LEU A 20 28.24 21.75 -5.11
CA LEU A 20 27.77 21.07 -3.89
C LEU A 20 26.59 21.82 -3.26
N LEU A 21 26.66 23.15 -3.20
CA LEU A 21 25.59 23.99 -2.67
C LEU A 21 24.27 23.78 -3.43
N ILE A 22 24.33 23.79 -4.77
CA ILE A 22 23.16 23.57 -5.63
C ILE A 22 22.57 22.17 -5.39
N VAL A 23 23.41 21.15 -5.26
CA VAL A 23 22.96 19.77 -4.99
C VAL A 23 22.22 19.69 -3.64
N MET A 24 22.73 20.33 -2.59
CA MET A 24 22.08 20.33 -1.27
C MET A 24 20.72 21.03 -1.31
N ILE A 25 20.60 22.13 -2.07
CA ILE A 25 19.32 22.83 -2.27
C ILE A 25 18.31 21.93 -2.97
N ILE A 26 18.71 21.26 -4.06
CA ILE A 26 17.82 20.34 -4.81
C ILE A 26 17.36 19.20 -3.92
N ILE A 27 18.25 18.58 -3.15
CA ILE A 27 17.91 17.49 -2.22
C ILE A 27 16.92 18.00 -1.16
N GLY A 28 17.15 19.18 -0.58
CA GLY A 28 16.23 19.79 0.40
C GLY A 28 14.84 20.05 -0.17
N LEU A 29 14.74 20.58 -1.39
CA LEU A 29 13.47 20.82 -2.07
C LEU A 29 12.71 19.52 -2.36
N LEU A 30 13.42 18.48 -2.85
CA LEU A 30 12.82 17.17 -3.11
C LEU A 30 12.32 16.51 -1.82
N ALA A 31 13.12 16.58 -0.74
CA ALA A 31 12.74 16.04 0.57
C ALA A 31 11.50 16.75 1.13
N ALA A 32 11.38 18.07 0.97
CA ALA A 32 10.21 18.84 1.40
C ALA A 32 8.92 18.46 0.64
N LEU A 33 9.02 18.09 -0.64
CA LEU A 33 7.87 17.67 -1.45
C LEU A 33 7.44 16.23 -1.18
N ILE A 34 8.40 15.33 -0.94
CA ILE A 34 8.13 13.89 -0.77
C ILE A 34 7.80 13.55 0.68
N GLY A 35 8.39 14.25 1.66
CA GLY A 35 8.24 13.98 3.09
C GLY A 35 6.78 13.91 3.59
N PRO A 36 5.94 14.93 3.33
CA PRO A 36 4.55 14.93 3.80
C PRO A 36 3.68 13.82 3.21
N LYS A 37 3.95 13.39 1.97
CA LYS A 37 3.18 12.34 1.28
C LYS A 37 3.34 10.96 1.94
N MET A 38 4.45 10.73 2.63
CA MET A 38 4.72 9.45 3.31
C MET A 38 4.10 9.39 4.72
N ILE A 39 3.98 10.54 5.39
CA ILE A 39 3.53 10.63 6.79
C ILE A 39 1.98 10.63 6.90
N GLY A 40 1.25 11.00 5.84
CA GLY A 40 -0.20 11.12 5.84
C GLY A 40 -1.02 9.81 5.97
N ARG A 41 -0.38 8.65 6.17
CA ARG A 41 -1.08 7.35 6.32
C ARG A 41 -1.05 6.75 7.73
N VAL A 42 -0.41 7.40 8.70
CA VAL A 42 -0.17 6.81 10.02
C VAL A 42 -1.21 7.24 11.08
N GLY A 43 -2.20 8.05 10.70
CA GLY A 43 -3.24 8.56 11.59
C GLY A 43 -4.63 7.96 11.35
N GLU A 44 -4.75 6.63 11.32
CA GLU A 44 -6.06 5.99 11.22
C GLU A 44 -6.80 6.10 12.56
N SER A 45 -7.83 6.94 12.62
CA SER A 45 -8.71 6.97 13.78
C SER A 45 -9.38 5.59 13.91
N ARG A 46 -9.33 4.97 15.10
CA ARG A 46 -9.94 3.66 15.33
C ARG A 46 -11.41 3.62 14.89
N GLN A 47 -12.12 4.74 15.02
CA GLN A 47 -13.50 4.90 14.57
C GLN A 47 -13.64 4.88 13.04
N THR A 48 -12.75 5.56 12.31
CA THR A 48 -12.75 5.55 10.84
C THR A 48 -12.46 4.16 10.30
N VAL A 49 -11.47 3.46 10.89
CA VAL A 49 -11.13 2.08 10.52
C VAL A 49 -12.29 1.14 10.80
N ALA A 50 -12.89 1.22 11.99
CA ALA A 50 -14.04 0.40 12.35
C ALA A 50 -15.22 0.66 11.39
N LYS A 51 -15.47 1.92 11.01
CA LYS A 51 -16.52 2.26 10.04
C LYS A 51 -16.27 1.61 8.69
N GLN A 52 -15.05 1.72 8.16
CA GLN A 52 -14.68 1.08 6.89
C GLN A 52 -14.78 -0.45 6.96
N GLN A 53 -14.44 -1.05 8.10
CA GLN A 53 -14.58 -2.49 8.32
C GLN A 53 -16.05 -2.92 8.30
N ILE A 54 -16.93 -2.17 8.98
CA ILE A 54 -18.38 -2.45 9.00
C ILE A 54 -18.97 -2.35 7.59
N GLU A 55 -18.63 -1.30 6.82
CA GLU A 55 -19.06 -1.15 5.43
C GLU A 55 -18.56 -2.31 4.56
N GLY A 56 -17.30 -2.73 4.76
CA GLY A 56 -16.74 -3.91 4.10
C GLY A 56 -17.50 -5.20 4.43
N PHE A 57 -17.83 -5.44 5.71
CA PHE A 57 -18.61 -6.60 6.11
C PHE A 57 -20.02 -6.57 5.52
N SER A 58 -20.70 -5.42 5.50
CA SER A 58 -22.02 -5.26 4.89
C SER A 58 -22.03 -5.73 3.42
N SER A 59 -21.07 -5.24 2.63
CA SER A 59 -20.94 -5.63 1.22
C SER A 59 -20.71 -7.13 1.04
N THR A 60 -19.88 -7.76 1.89
CA THR A 60 -19.64 -9.21 1.80
C THR A 60 -20.82 -10.05 2.26
N LEU A 61 -21.61 -9.58 3.24
CA LEU A 61 -22.83 -10.23 3.67
C LEU A 61 -23.91 -10.18 2.59
N GLU A 62 -24.00 -9.06 1.86
CA GLU A 62 -24.88 -8.94 0.69
C GLU A 62 -24.49 -9.95 -0.40
N MET A 63 -23.20 -10.08 -0.72
CA MET A 63 -22.73 -11.11 -1.67
C MET A 63 -23.07 -12.53 -1.21
N TYR A 64 -22.85 -12.84 0.07
CA TYR A 64 -23.24 -14.14 0.64
C TYR A 64 -24.74 -14.40 0.48
N LYS A 65 -25.58 -13.39 0.74
CA LYS A 65 -27.03 -13.49 0.59
C LYS A 65 -27.45 -13.65 -0.87
N LEU A 66 -26.78 -13.00 -1.82
CA LEU A 66 -27.08 -13.15 -3.24
C LEU A 66 -26.88 -14.60 -3.71
N ASP A 67 -25.85 -15.27 -3.19
CA ASP A 67 -25.55 -16.66 -3.54
C ASP A 67 -26.40 -17.67 -2.76
N THR A 68 -26.53 -17.49 -1.45
CA THR A 68 -27.16 -18.47 -0.56
C THR A 68 -28.62 -18.18 -0.22
N THR A 69 -29.17 -17.08 -0.77
CA THR A 69 -30.52 -16.50 -0.55
C THR A 69 -30.84 -16.04 0.88
N LYS A 70 -29.92 -16.23 1.83
CA LYS A 70 -30.08 -15.87 3.24
C LYS A 70 -28.77 -15.32 3.82
N TYR A 71 -28.85 -14.62 4.95
CA TYR A 71 -27.66 -14.25 5.71
C TYR A 71 -27.15 -15.43 6.56
N PRO A 72 -25.88 -15.41 6.99
CA PRO A 72 -25.38 -16.37 7.97
C PRO A 72 -26.19 -16.32 9.26
N THR A 73 -26.38 -17.49 9.88
CA THR A 73 -26.98 -17.58 11.22
C THR A 73 -26.00 -17.15 12.30
N GLN A 74 -26.49 -16.89 13.51
CA GLN A 74 -25.64 -16.52 14.65
C GLN A 74 -24.60 -17.60 14.98
N GLU A 75 -24.95 -18.88 14.82
CA GLU A 75 -24.04 -20.02 15.04
C GLU A 75 -22.95 -20.12 13.97
N GLN A 76 -23.28 -19.74 12.73
CA GLN A 76 -22.33 -19.73 11.60
C GLN A 76 -21.41 -18.51 11.62
N GLY A 77 -21.88 -17.40 12.20
CA GLY A 77 -21.12 -16.18 12.37
C GLY A 77 -20.58 -15.57 11.07
N LEU A 78 -19.56 -14.73 11.22
CA LEU A 78 -18.81 -14.16 10.10
C LEU A 78 -17.89 -15.20 9.46
N GLU A 79 -17.64 -16.33 10.12
CA GLU A 79 -16.86 -17.45 9.62
C GLU A 79 -17.46 -18.02 8.32
N ALA A 80 -18.78 -17.93 8.15
CA ALA A 80 -19.49 -18.28 6.91
C ALA A 80 -19.02 -17.49 5.68
N LEU A 81 -18.42 -16.32 5.88
CA LEU A 81 -17.85 -15.49 4.81
C LEU A 81 -16.49 -16.00 4.34
N VAL A 82 -15.79 -16.78 5.17
CA VAL A 82 -14.45 -17.33 4.87
C VAL A 82 -14.52 -18.81 4.52
N LYS A 83 -15.38 -19.57 5.21
CA LYS A 83 -15.53 -21.01 5.06
C LYS A 83 -16.98 -21.36 4.78
N GLN A 84 -17.20 -22.29 3.86
CA GLN A 84 -18.53 -22.79 3.55
C GLN A 84 -19.20 -23.38 4.81
N PRO A 85 -20.38 -22.89 5.22
CA PRO A 85 -21.12 -23.45 6.33
C PRO A 85 -21.80 -24.77 5.93
N GLN A 86 -22.00 -25.65 6.91
CA GLN A 86 -22.70 -26.92 6.69
C GLN A 86 -24.13 -26.67 6.20
N GLY A 87 -24.55 -27.39 5.15
CA GLY A 87 -25.88 -27.25 4.55
C GLY A 87 -26.06 -26.06 3.59
N SER A 88 -24.99 -25.33 3.24
CA SER A 88 -25.06 -24.31 2.20
C SER A 88 -24.63 -24.87 0.83
N THR A 89 -25.61 -25.14 -0.03
CA THR A 89 -25.39 -25.74 -1.36
C THR A 89 -24.89 -24.73 -2.38
N ASN A 90 -25.30 -23.46 -2.27
CA ASN A 90 -25.04 -22.42 -3.26
C ASN A 90 -23.92 -21.45 -2.88
N TRP A 91 -23.10 -21.80 -1.88
CA TRP A 91 -21.99 -20.97 -1.43
C TRP A 91 -20.89 -20.89 -2.50
N LYS A 92 -20.49 -19.68 -2.89
CA LYS A 92 -19.44 -19.42 -3.90
C LYS A 92 -18.28 -18.58 -3.36
N GLY A 93 -18.18 -18.49 -2.05
CA GLY A 93 -17.11 -17.75 -1.38
C GLY A 93 -15.71 -18.35 -1.61
N PRO A 94 -14.69 -17.86 -0.90
CA PRO A 94 -14.75 -16.91 0.21
C PRO A 94 -15.10 -15.49 -0.22
N TYR A 95 -15.94 -14.82 0.57
CA TYR A 95 -16.41 -13.45 0.31
C TYR A 95 -15.48 -12.39 0.89
N LEU A 96 -14.57 -12.77 1.80
CA LEU A 96 -13.56 -11.88 2.38
C LEU A 96 -12.20 -12.06 1.69
N LYS A 97 -11.59 -10.93 1.28
CA LYS A 97 -10.24 -10.92 0.68
C LYS A 97 -9.15 -11.36 1.65
N LYS A 98 -9.28 -11.00 2.93
CA LYS A 98 -8.42 -11.52 4.01
C LYS A 98 -9.10 -12.76 4.59
N LYS A 99 -8.38 -13.89 4.62
CA LYS A 99 -8.85 -15.17 5.17
C LYS A 99 -8.99 -15.17 6.71
N PHE A 100 -8.98 -14.01 7.35
CA PHE A 100 -9.02 -13.85 8.79
C PHE A 100 -9.92 -12.68 9.15
N ILE A 101 -10.85 -12.92 10.07
CA ILE A 101 -11.70 -11.89 10.68
C ILE A 101 -10.83 -11.17 11.72
N PRO A 102 -10.64 -9.83 11.61
CA PRO A 102 -9.93 -9.06 12.64
C PRO A 102 -10.57 -9.31 14.01
N LYS A 103 -9.73 -9.58 15.02
CA LYS A 103 -10.14 -9.75 16.43
C LYS A 103 -10.26 -8.41 17.14
#